data_AF-A0A9D3ADR1-F1
#
_entry.id   AF-A0A9D3ADR1-F1
#
_cell.length_a   1.000
_cell.length_b   1.000
_cell.length_c   1.000
_cell.angle_alpha   90.00
_cell.angle_beta   90.00
_cell.angle_gamma   90.00
#
_symmetry.space_group_name_H-M   'P 1'
#
loop_
_entity.id
_entity.type
_entity.pdbx_description
1 polymer ?
#
loop_
_entity_poly.entity_id
_entity_poly.type
_entity_poly.pdbx_seq_one_letter_code
_entity_poly.pdbx_strand_id
1 'polypeptide(L)'
;MVNDAERGSEVVQFAVAVPLLMLVVFATVQLGGMTLVANQLSSEITRACRQFDVGGFERATDKEAFVEEEIVGASSQLRPDSLHVERVRWERQTRQDRGGAEDGSIEQRTTRLELSYDVRYELPSVLDVPGLSGQSLERSVTSIFCEGRAIEVEVGS
;
A
#
# COMPACT_ATOMS: atom_id res chain seq x y z
N MET A 1 29.42 -56.06 -13.85
CA MET A 1 29.80 -54.99 -14.80
C MET A 1 28.68 -53.99 -14.74
N VAL A 2 28.87 -52.87 -14.03
CA VAL A 2 27.91 -51.77 -14.00
C VAL A 2 28.08 -51.02 -15.31
N ASN A 3 27.01 -50.86 -16.09
CA ASN A 3 27.09 -50.22 -17.41
C ASN A 3 27.59 -48.79 -17.27
N ASP A 4 28.72 -48.47 -17.89
CA ASP A 4 29.22 -47.08 -17.98
C ASP A 4 28.20 -46.13 -18.65
N ALA A 5 27.28 -46.67 -19.47
CA ALA A 5 26.19 -45.93 -20.08
C ALA A 5 25.12 -45.43 -19.09
N GLU A 6 24.76 -46.23 -18.07
CA GLU A 6 23.80 -45.83 -17.03
C GLU A 6 24.41 -44.76 -16.12
N ARG A 7 25.69 -44.92 -15.77
CA ARG A 7 26.45 -43.96 -14.96
C ARG A 7 26.63 -42.59 -15.64
N GLY A 8 26.80 -42.58 -16.96
CA GLY A 8 26.87 -41.34 -17.75
C GLY A 8 25.53 -40.59 -17.82
N SER A 9 24.41 -41.32 -17.94
CA SER A 9 23.06 -40.73 -17.95
C SER A 9 22.71 -40.12 -16.59
N GLU A 10 23.04 -40.79 -15.48
CA GLU A 10 22.78 -40.28 -14.12
C GLU A 10 23.54 -38.98 -13.84
N VAL A 11 24.80 -38.90 -14.28
CA VAL A 11 25.63 -37.69 -14.08
C VAL A 11 25.08 -36.51 -14.89
N VAL A 12 24.66 -36.72 -16.14
CA VAL A 12 24.06 -35.67 -16.97
C VAL A 12 22.71 -35.23 -16.41
N GLN A 13 21.89 -36.17 -15.96
CA GLN A 13 20.62 -35.87 -15.32
C GLN A 13 20.83 -35.07 -14.04
N PHE A 14 21.81 -35.41 -13.22
CA PHE A 14 22.14 -34.65 -12.00
C PHE A 14 22.70 -33.27 -12.31
N ALA A 15 23.59 -33.16 -13.30
CA ALA A 15 24.20 -31.90 -13.74
C ALA A 15 23.17 -30.91 -14.29
N VAL A 16 22.04 -31.39 -14.84
CA VAL A 16 20.93 -30.55 -15.30
C VAL A 16 19.88 -30.35 -14.21
N ALA A 17 19.52 -31.41 -13.47
CA ALA A 17 18.48 -31.37 -12.46
C ALA A 17 18.84 -30.49 -11.28
N VAL A 18 20.09 -30.51 -10.81
CA VAL A 18 20.51 -29.69 -9.65
C VAL A 18 20.39 -28.19 -9.93
N PRO A 19 20.91 -27.66 -11.06
CA PRO A 19 20.68 -26.26 -11.42
C PRO A 19 19.21 -25.91 -11.59
N LEU A 20 18.41 -26.77 -12.23
CA LEU A 20 16.97 -26.52 -12.39
C LEU A 20 16.26 -26.48 -11.03
N LEU A 21 16.61 -27.38 -10.11
CA LEU A 21 16.04 -27.41 -8.77
C LEU A 21 16.45 -26.16 -7.97
N MET A 22 17.71 -25.72 -8.09
CA MET A 22 18.16 -24.45 -7.52
C MET A 22 17.41 -23.24 -8.10
N LEU A 23 17.15 -23.21 -9.41
CA LEU A 23 16.34 -22.16 -10.04
C LEU A 23 14.91 -22.14 -9.50
N VAL A 24 14.29 -23.31 -9.29
CA VAL A 24 12.94 -23.42 -8.70
C VAL A 24 12.96 -22.91 -7.25
N VAL A 25 13.95 -23.29 -6.45
CA VAL A 25 14.10 -22.80 -5.08
C VAL A 25 14.29 -21.27 -5.07
N PHE A 26 15.14 -20.74 -5.95
CA PHE A 26 15.34 -19.31 -6.08
C PHE A 26 14.05 -18.58 -6.45
N ALA A 27 13.31 -19.06 -7.45
CA ALA A 27 12.05 -18.47 -7.88
C ALA A 27 10.99 -18.47 -6.76
N THR A 28 10.89 -19.56 -5.99
CA THR A 28 9.93 -19.65 -4.88
C THR A 28 10.29 -18.72 -3.73
N VAL A 29 11.58 -18.59 -3.39
CA VAL A 29 12.05 -17.60 -2.40
C VAL A 29 11.76 -16.18 -2.87
N GLN A 30 12.03 -15.87 -4.13
CA GLN A 30 11.79 -14.55 -4.69
C GLN A 30 10.30 -14.19 -4.66
N LEU A 31 9.42 -15.11 -5.08
CA LEU A 31 7.97 -14.92 -5.06
C LEU A 31 7.43 -14.77 -3.62
N GLY A 32 7.94 -15.56 -2.69
CA GLY A 32 7.63 -15.43 -1.26
C GLY A 32 8.03 -14.06 -0.70
N GLY A 33 9.23 -13.58 -1.05
CA GLY A 33 9.70 -12.24 -0.67
C GLY A 33 8.81 -11.12 -1.19
N MET A 34 8.43 -11.15 -2.47
CA MET A 34 7.54 -10.15 -3.05
C MET A 34 6.17 -10.13 -2.36
N THR A 35 5.62 -11.32 -2.05
CA THR A 35 4.32 -11.44 -1.37
C THR A 35 4.37 -10.85 0.04
N LEU A 36 5.48 -11.05 0.77
CA LEU A 36 5.66 -10.47 2.10
C LEU A 36 5.73 -8.94 2.05
N VAL A 37 6.50 -8.37 1.13
CA VAL A 37 6.61 -6.91 0.98
C VAL A 37 5.26 -6.31 0.58
N ALA A 38 4.51 -6.95 -0.32
CA ALA A 38 3.17 -6.49 -0.69
C ALA A 38 2.21 -6.45 0.51
N ASN A 39 2.27 -7.47 1.38
CA ASN A 39 1.48 -7.52 2.61
C ASN A 39 1.91 -6.44 3.62
N GLN A 40 3.21 -6.22 3.78
CA GLN A 40 3.74 -5.15 4.63
C GLN A 40 3.27 -3.78 4.12
N LEU A 41 3.44 -3.48 2.84
CA LEU A 41 2.99 -2.24 2.22
C LEU A 41 1.49 -2.03 2.44
N SER A 42 0.67 -3.07 2.22
CA SER A 42 -0.78 -2.99 2.47
C SER A 42 -1.12 -2.65 3.92
N SER A 43 -0.43 -3.27 4.88
CA SER A 43 -0.65 -3.01 6.30
C SER A 43 -0.25 -1.58 6.68
N GLU A 44 0.86 -1.10 6.14
CA GLU A 44 1.40 0.22 6.47
C GLU A 44 0.60 1.34 5.81
N ILE A 45 0.15 1.18 4.56
CA ILE A 45 -0.82 2.09 3.93
C ILE A 45 -2.09 2.16 4.78
N THR A 46 -2.60 1.02 5.24
CA THR A 46 -3.80 1.00 6.08
C THR A 46 -3.56 1.73 7.41
N ARG A 47 -2.36 1.62 7.96
CA ARG A 47 -1.96 2.31 9.19
C ARG A 47 -1.83 3.82 8.97
N ALA A 48 -1.18 4.24 7.89
CA ALA A 48 -1.06 5.63 7.48
C ALA A 48 -2.46 6.26 7.31
N CYS A 49 -3.36 5.58 6.60
CA CYS A 49 -4.77 6.01 6.48
C CYS A 49 -5.53 6.09 7.82
N ARG A 50 -5.06 5.48 8.91
CA ARG A 50 -5.70 5.63 10.23
C ARG A 50 -5.17 6.82 11.03
N GLN A 51 -3.91 7.18 10.80
CA GLN A 51 -3.21 8.23 11.55
C GLN A 51 -3.06 9.51 10.73
N PHE A 52 -3.60 9.52 9.52
CA PHE A 52 -3.44 10.57 8.53
C PHE A 52 -3.83 11.96 9.07
N ASP A 53 -2.89 12.90 9.02
CA ASP A 53 -3.17 14.28 9.37
C ASP A 53 -3.89 15.01 8.24
N VAL A 54 -5.23 14.98 8.28
CA VAL A 54 -6.11 15.69 7.34
C VAL A 54 -5.83 17.20 7.31
N GLY A 55 -5.62 17.82 8.48
CA GLY A 55 -5.41 19.26 8.58
C GLY A 55 -4.04 19.70 8.05
N GLY A 56 -3.01 18.85 8.25
CA GLY A 56 -1.70 18.98 7.62
C GLY A 56 -1.78 18.80 6.11
N PHE A 57 -2.47 17.75 5.66
CA PHE A 57 -2.64 17.43 4.25
C PHE A 57 -3.27 18.59 3.49
N GLU A 58 -4.33 19.21 4.00
CA GLU A 58 -4.99 20.34 3.33
C GLU A 58 -4.06 21.55 3.14
N ARG A 59 -3.17 21.80 4.09
CA ARG A 59 -2.21 22.91 4.07
C ARG A 59 -0.96 22.62 3.25
N ALA A 60 -0.63 21.36 3.01
CA ALA A 60 0.54 20.97 2.24
C ALA A 60 0.48 21.55 0.82
N THR A 61 1.59 22.12 0.34
CA THR A 61 1.69 22.61 -1.04
C THR A 61 1.87 21.45 -2.00
N ASP A 62 2.72 20.49 -1.62
CA ASP A 62 2.91 19.24 -2.33
C ASP A 62 2.10 18.14 -1.65
N LYS A 63 1.08 17.64 -2.35
CA LYS A 63 0.19 16.59 -1.82
C LYS A 63 0.79 15.20 -1.96
N GLU A 64 1.60 14.97 -2.99
CA GLU A 64 2.22 13.67 -3.26
C GLU A 64 3.32 13.40 -2.23
N ALA A 65 4.22 14.37 -2.04
CA ALA A 65 5.26 14.28 -1.03
C ALA A 65 4.68 14.15 0.39
N PHE A 66 3.59 14.85 0.71
CA PHE A 66 2.96 14.74 2.03
C PHE A 66 2.41 13.33 2.29
N VAL A 67 1.73 12.73 1.31
CA VAL A 67 1.18 11.37 1.46
C VAL A 67 2.31 10.35 1.55
N GLU A 68 3.39 10.53 0.78
CA GLU A 68 4.59 9.70 0.87
C GLU A 68 5.22 9.76 2.26
N GLU A 69 5.42 10.97 2.81
CA GLU A 69 5.93 11.20 4.15
C GLU A 69 5.03 10.58 5.23
N GLU A 70 3.71 10.64 5.09
CA GLU A 70 2.78 10.00 6.02
C GLU A 70 2.87 8.47 5.98
N ILE A 71 2.97 7.88 4.78
CA ILE A 71 3.11 6.42 4.63
C ILE A 71 4.45 5.94 5.18
N VAL A 72 5.53 6.64 4.85
CA VAL A 72 6.87 6.36 5.38
C VAL A 72 6.90 6.59 6.89
N GLY A 73 6.31 7.67 7.40
CA GLY A 73 6.25 7.98 8.83
C GLY A 73 5.47 6.94 9.64
N ALA A 74 4.45 6.32 9.05
CA ALA A 74 3.71 5.22 9.66
C ALA A 74 4.51 3.90 9.72
N SER A 75 5.54 3.75 8.88
CA SER A 75 6.32 2.51 8.75
C SER A 75 7.78 2.65 9.17
N SER A 76 8.31 1.64 9.85
CA SER A 76 9.76 1.51 10.10
C SER A 76 10.45 0.52 9.15
N GLN A 77 9.68 -0.14 8.28
CA GLN A 77 10.14 -1.27 7.47
C GLN A 77 10.26 -0.92 5.98
N LEU A 78 9.51 0.08 5.51
CA LEU A 78 9.60 0.55 4.13
C LEU A 78 10.89 1.36 3.94
N ARG A 79 11.51 1.22 2.76
CA ARG A 79 12.62 2.08 2.35
C ARG A 79 12.04 3.37 1.79
N PRO A 80 12.36 4.54 2.36
CA PRO A 80 11.83 5.82 1.90
C PRO A 80 12.10 6.05 0.41
N ASP A 81 13.35 5.85 -0.01
CA ASP A 81 13.79 6.10 -1.39
C ASP A 81 13.19 5.14 -2.44
N SER A 82 12.42 4.14 -2.00
CA SER A 82 11.79 3.14 -2.89
C SER A 82 10.28 3.30 -2.96
N LEU A 83 9.69 4.20 -2.17
CA LEU A 83 8.26 4.50 -2.19
C LEU A 83 8.02 5.78 -2.99
N HIS A 84 7.07 5.73 -3.91
CA HIS A 84 6.63 6.89 -4.66
C HIS A 84 5.12 6.97 -4.64
N VAL A 85 4.60 8.17 -4.41
CA VAL A 85 3.15 8.44 -4.48
C VAL A 85 2.87 9.35 -5.67
N GLU A 86 1.90 8.97 -6.48
CA GLU A 86 1.50 9.70 -7.67
C GLU A 86 -0.02 9.85 -7.78
N ARG A 87 -0.45 10.81 -8.60
CA ARG A 87 -1.84 11.02 -9.01
C ARG A 87 -2.77 11.25 -7.82
N VAL A 88 -2.29 11.99 -6.83
CA VAL A 88 -3.11 12.34 -5.67
C VAL A 88 -4.30 13.21 -6.12
N ARG A 89 -5.50 12.71 -5.86
CA ARG A 89 -6.78 13.38 -6.09
C ARG A 89 -7.53 13.43 -4.77
N TRP A 90 -8.12 14.57 -4.47
CA TRP A 90 -8.89 14.72 -3.25
C TRP A 90 -10.08 15.62 -3.44
N GLU A 91 -11.13 15.37 -2.66
CA GLU A 91 -12.36 16.15 -2.65
C GLU A 91 -12.84 16.32 -1.21
N ARG A 92 -13.23 17.55 -0.85
CA ARG A 92 -13.84 17.85 0.44
C ARG A 92 -15.33 18.09 0.26
N GLN A 93 -16.15 17.32 0.95
CA GLN A 93 -17.59 17.46 0.98
C GLN A 93 -18.06 17.78 2.39
N THR A 94 -18.80 18.87 2.57
CA THR A 94 -19.49 19.17 3.82
C THR A 94 -20.97 18.87 3.63
N ARG A 95 -21.50 17.91 4.39
CA ARG A 95 -22.94 17.60 4.39
C ARG A 95 -23.57 18.17 5.64
N GLN A 96 -24.60 18.99 5.45
CA GLN A 96 -25.48 19.48 6.52
C GLN A 96 -26.83 18.76 6.37
N ASP A 97 -27.23 18.02 7.40
CA ASP A 97 -28.53 17.36 7.48
C ASP A 97 -29.38 18.09 8.53
N ARG A 98 -30.56 18.56 8.14
CA ARG A 98 -31.52 19.21 9.05
C ARG A 98 -32.65 18.25 9.34
N GLY A 99 -32.67 17.71 10.55
CA GLY A 99 -33.80 16.94 11.07
C GLY A 99 -34.74 17.87 11.85
N GLY A 100 -35.93 18.14 11.29
CA GLY A 100 -36.98 18.87 11.99
C GLY A 100 -37.98 17.91 12.62
N ALA A 101 -38.14 17.96 13.94
CA ALA A 101 -39.32 17.46 14.64
C ALA A 101 -40.05 18.66 15.27
N GLU A 102 -41.37 18.57 15.46
CA GLU A 102 -42.24 19.68 15.93
C GLU A 102 -41.84 20.30 17.29
N ASP A 103 -40.83 19.76 17.98
CA ASP A 103 -40.39 20.17 19.34
C ASP A 103 -38.87 20.51 19.42
N GLY A 104 -38.18 20.59 18.29
CA GLY A 104 -36.75 20.98 18.24
C GLY A 104 -36.09 20.77 16.88
N SER A 105 -35.12 21.62 16.54
CA SER A 105 -34.33 21.50 15.32
C SER A 105 -32.99 20.79 15.63
N ILE A 106 -32.67 19.73 14.87
CA ILE A 106 -31.36 19.07 14.93
C ILE A 106 -30.62 19.40 13.63
N GLU A 107 -29.57 20.21 13.71
CA GLU A 107 -28.64 20.41 12.61
C GLU A 107 -27.41 19.51 12.78
N GLN A 108 -27.23 18.57 11.85
CA GLN A 108 -26.05 17.72 11.80
C GLN A 108 -25.12 18.19 10.69
N ARG A 109 -23.90 18.63 11.03
CA ARG A 109 -22.85 18.96 10.05
C ARG A 109 -21.74 17.91 10.10
N THR A 110 -21.49 17.27 8.95
CA THR A 110 -20.44 16.26 8.76
C THR A 110 -19.52 16.70 7.63
N THR A 111 -18.23 16.84 7.91
CA THR A 111 -17.22 17.13 6.89
C THR A 111 -16.48 15.86 6.51
N ARG A 112 -16.34 15.59 5.21
CA ARG A 112 -15.70 14.40 4.66
C ARG A 112 -14.61 14.82 3.67
N LEU A 113 -13.43 14.23 3.81
CA LEU A 113 -12.36 14.29 2.83
C LEU A 113 -12.26 12.92 2.15
N GLU A 114 -12.42 12.88 0.84
CA GLU A 114 -12.12 11.72 0.02
C GLU A 114 -10.76 11.92 -0.64
N LEU A 115 -9.86 10.96 -0.51
CA LEU A 115 -8.49 11.02 -1.00
C LEU A 115 -8.18 9.74 -1.76
N SER A 116 -7.77 9.88 -3.02
CA SER A 116 -7.32 8.78 -3.89
C SER A 116 -5.91 9.03 -4.41
N TYR A 117 -5.07 8.02 -4.43
CA TYR A 117 -3.68 8.11 -4.89
C TYR A 117 -3.15 6.75 -5.35
N ASP A 118 -2.12 6.77 -6.20
CA ASP A 118 -1.38 5.59 -6.63
C ASP A 118 -0.07 5.51 -5.84
N VAL A 119 0.23 4.33 -5.29
CA VAL A 119 1.48 4.04 -4.60
C VAL A 119 2.28 3.08 -5.44
N ARG A 120 3.53 3.43 -5.71
CA ARG A 120 4.52 2.56 -6.33
C ARG A 120 5.63 2.27 -5.32
N TYR A 121 5.99 1.01 -5.17
CA TYR A 121 7.09 0.59 -4.29
C TYR A 121 8.08 -0.29 -5.04
N GLU A 122 9.33 0.13 -5.13
CA GLU A 122 10.40 -0.63 -5.77
C GLU A 122 10.88 -1.76 -4.84
N LEU A 123 10.79 -2.99 -5.34
CA LEU A 123 11.12 -4.18 -4.58
C LEU A 123 12.65 -4.37 -4.51
N PRO A 124 13.21 -4.60 -3.31
CA PRO A 124 14.63 -4.91 -3.19
C PRO A 124 14.93 -6.25 -3.89
N SER A 125 15.84 -6.21 -4.86
CA SER A 125 16.32 -7.42 -5.52
C SER A 125 17.54 -7.99 -4.79
N VAL A 126 17.55 -9.31 -4.55
CA VAL A 126 18.67 -10.01 -3.88
C VAL A 126 19.89 -10.09 -4.80
N LEU A 127 19.66 -10.16 -6.11
CA LEU A 127 20.69 -10.18 -7.15
C LEU A 127 20.19 -9.33 -8.32
N ASP A 128 21.08 -8.59 -8.95
CA ASP A 128 20.80 -7.89 -10.20
C ASP A 128 20.84 -8.88 -11.36
N VAL A 129 19.76 -9.66 -11.48
CA VAL A 129 19.59 -10.66 -12.54
C VAL A 129 18.73 -10.03 -13.64
N PRO A 130 19.24 -9.97 -14.89
CA PRO A 130 18.48 -9.46 -16.01
C PRO A 130 17.12 -10.17 -16.14
N GLY A 131 16.04 -9.40 -16.17
CA GLY A 131 14.67 -9.91 -16.25
C GLY A 131 13.99 -10.18 -14.90
N LEU A 132 14.72 -10.05 -13.77
CA LEU A 132 14.20 -10.23 -12.41
C LEU A 132 14.51 -9.07 -11.47
N SER A 133 15.35 -8.12 -11.88
CA SER A 133 15.61 -6.87 -11.16
C SER A 133 14.63 -5.75 -11.56
N GLY A 134 14.54 -4.72 -10.71
CA GLY A 134 13.70 -3.54 -10.96
C GLY A 134 12.18 -3.80 -10.89
N GLN A 135 11.75 -4.83 -10.16
CA GLN A 135 10.33 -5.09 -9.94
C GLN A 135 9.73 -3.99 -9.06
N SER A 136 8.54 -3.52 -9.40
CA SER A 136 7.77 -2.57 -8.60
C SER A 136 6.39 -3.12 -8.29
N LEU A 137 5.90 -2.83 -7.09
CA LEU A 137 4.51 -3.04 -6.72
C LEU A 137 3.76 -1.74 -6.92
N GLU A 138 2.69 -1.75 -7.71
CA GLU A 138 1.83 -0.59 -7.91
C GLU A 138 0.43 -0.87 -7.33
N ARG A 139 -0.13 0.13 -6.66
CA ARG A 139 -1.44 0.02 -6.02
C ARG A 139 -2.15 1.36 -5.93
N SER A 140 -3.39 1.39 -6.40
CA SER A 140 -4.31 2.50 -6.13
C SER A 140 -4.96 2.36 -4.76
N VAL A 141 -5.03 3.46 -4.03
CA VAL A 141 -5.63 3.57 -2.70
C VAL A 141 -6.69 4.65 -2.73
N THR A 142 -7.88 4.34 -2.21
CA THR A 142 -8.94 5.31 -1.95
C THR A 142 -9.28 5.27 -0.47
N SER A 143 -9.25 6.44 0.16
CA SER A 143 -9.44 6.63 1.60
C SER A 143 -10.43 7.75 1.85
N ILE A 144 -11.18 7.62 2.94
CA ILE A 144 -12.24 8.54 3.32
C ILE A 144 -12.03 8.91 4.77
N PHE A 145 -11.85 10.19 5.03
CA PHE A 145 -11.66 10.73 6.37
C PHE A 145 -12.87 11.59 6.73
N CYS A 146 -13.47 11.31 7.88
CA CYS A 146 -14.59 12.09 8.41
C CYS A 146 -14.07 13.03 9.50
N GLU A 147 -14.09 14.33 9.23
CA GLU A 147 -13.62 15.36 10.15
C GLU A 147 -14.81 15.88 10.97
N GLY A 148 -15.05 15.22 12.11
CA GLY A 148 -16.05 15.62 13.08
C GLY A 148 -17.51 15.43 12.66
N ARG A 149 -18.37 15.30 13.67
CA ARG A 149 -19.82 15.34 13.53
C ARG A 149 -20.34 16.35 14.55
N ALA A 150 -20.72 17.53 14.10
CA ALA A 150 -21.37 18.52 14.95
C ALA A 150 -22.88 18.30 14.90
N ILE A 151 -23.52 18.21 16.07
CA ILE A 151 -24.97 18.11 16.21
C ILE A 151 -25.38 19.33 17.04
N GLU A 152 -25.98 20.32 16.38
CA GLU A 152 -26.59 21.45 17.05
C GLU A 152 -28.05 21.09 17.33
N VAL A 153 -28.48 21.26 18.59
CA VAL A 153 -29.85 20.99 19.03
C VAL A 153 -30.45 22.31 19.49
N GLU A 154 -31.44 22.80 18.76
CA GLU A 154 -32.21 23.97 19.12
C GLU A 154 -33.47 23.52 19.87
N VAL A 155 -33.53 23.81 21.16
CA VAL A 155 -34.68 23.47 22.01
C VAL A 155 -35.67 24.63 21.96
N GLY A 156 -36.89 24.38 21.47
CA GLY A 156 -37.96 25.37 21.45
C GLY A 156 -38.31 25.81 22.87
N SER A 157 -38.34 27.13 23.09
CA SER A 157 -38.74 27.77 24.36
C SER A 157 -40.25 27.87 24.51
#